data_AF-A0A2A6NTL2-F1
#
_entry.id   AF-A0A2A6NTL2-F1
#
_cell.length_a   1.000
_cell.length_b   1.000
_cell.length_c   1.000
_cell.angle_alpha   90.00
_cell.angle_beta   90.00
_cell.angle_gamma   90.00
#
_symmetry.space_group_name_H-M   'P 1'
#
loop_
_entity.id
_entity.type
_entity.pdbx_description
1 polymer ?
#
loop_
_entity_poly.entity_id
_entity_poly.type
_entity_poly.pdbx_seq_one_letter_code
_entity_poly.pdbx_strand_id
1 'polypeptide(L)'
;MPTPKQMEKLAAEAARRPSPSAAGSDAPLPAEYWASVLKDPRVGTTEVQMRQRRLSEIQRHVLRTSCRRCQRTVEIQTADAVRLYGANALWKDVAQRLLDNTCQQRTGRHEEDGCWPAFETP
;
A
#
# COMPACT_ATOMS: atom_id res chain seq x y z
N MET A 1 32.86 -27.14 37.54
CA MET A 1 31.76 -26.16 37.79
C MET A 1 32.39 -24.88 38.30
N PRO A 2 32.10 -23.70 37.72
CA PRO A 2 32.63 -22.44 38.23
C PRO A 2 32.15 -22.21 39.67
N THR A 3 33.01 -21.61 40.49
CA THR A 3 32.68 -21.32 41.89
C THR A 3 31.69 -20.15 41.99
N PRO A 4 30.90 -20.05 43.07
CA PRO A 4 29.89 -18.98 43.23
C PRO A 4 30.47 -17.57 43.04
N LYS A 5 31.70 -17.32 43.53
CA LYS A 5 32.40 -16.05 43.34
C LYS A 5 32.77 -15.77 41.87
N GLN A 6 33.05 -16.80 41.08
CA GLN A 6 33.30 -16.63 39.65
C GLN A 6 32.01 -16.30 38.90
N MET A 7 30.89 -16.92 39.29
CA MET A 7 29.57 -16.60 38.72
C MET A 7 29.18 -15.14 39.01
N GLU A 8 29.43 -14.66 40.23
CA GLU A 8 29.11 -13.29 40.62
C GLU A 8 29.98 -12.26 39.88
N LYS A 9 31.26 -12.57 39.68
CA LYS A 9 32.16 -11.74 38.85
C LYS A 9 31.71 -11.69 37.39
N LEU A 10 31.31 -12.83 36.82
CA LEU A 10 30.78 -12.91 35.45
C LEU A 10 29.49 -12.10 35.29
N ALA A 11 28.60 -12.13 36.28
CA ALA A 11 27.38 -11.33 36.29
C ALA A 11 27.68 -9.82 36.40
N ALA A 12 28.64 -9.44 37.25
CA ALA A 12 29.07 -8.05 37.39
C ALA A 12 29.75 -7.49 36.12
N GLU A 13 30.51 -8.32 35.40
CA GLU A 13 31.09 -7.95 34.10
C GLU A 13 30.04 -7.82 33.00
N ALA A 14 29.03 -8.69 32.99
CA ALA A 14 27.91 -8.62 32.04
C ALA A 14 27.07 -7.35 32.25
N ALA A 15 26.88 -6.92 33.50
CA ALA A 15 26.15 -5.68 33.82
C ALA A 15 26.93 -4.39 33.47
N ARG A 16 28.28 -4.46 33.38
CA ARG A 16 29.14 -3.34 33.00
C ARG A 16 29.37 -3.21 31.50
N ARG A 17 29.06 -4.25 30.72
CA ARG A 17 29.07 -4.12 29.27
C ARG A 17 27.91 -3.21 28.87
N PRO A 18 28.16 -2.10 28.18
CA PRO A 18 27.09 -1.40 27.49
C PRO A 18 26.47 -2.43 26.57
N SER A 19 25.17 -2.70 26.72
CA SER A 19 24.40 -3.33 25.65
C SER A 19 24.77 -2.57 24.37
N PRO A 20 25.20 -3.23 23.28
CA PRO A 20 25.23 -2.53 22.01
C PRO A 20 23.81 -2.01 21.86
N SER A 21 23.65 -0.69 21.90
CA SER A 21 22.36 -0.05 21.74
C SER A 21 21.79 -0.70 20.51
N ALA A 22 20.75 -1.52 20.69
CA ALA A 22 19.90 -1.89 19.60
C ALA A 22 19.42 -0.53 19.11
N ALA A 23 20.03 -0.04 18.03
CA ALA A 23 19.59 1.14 17.34
C ALA A 23 18.12 0.84 17.07
N GLY A 24 17.26 1.48 17.87
CA GLY A 24 15.84 1.20 17.83
C GLY A 24 15.42 1.38 16.39
N SER A 25 14.65 0.43 15.88
CA SER A 25 14.05 0.45 14.55
C SER A 25 13.07 1.63 14.33
N ASP A 26 13.17 2.65 15.18
CA ASP A 26 12.35 3.86 15.31
C ASP A 26 13.21 5.13 15.20
N ALA A 27 14.49 5.01 14.85
CA ALA A 27 15.29 6.18 14.46
C ALA A 27 14.69 6.78 13.18
N PRO A 28 14.44 8.11 13.13
CA PRO A 28 13.93 8.76 11.93
C PRO A 28 14.81 8.40 10.75
N LEU A 29 14.21 7.81 9.71
CA LEU A 29 14.93 7.46 8.50
C LEU A 29 15.58 8.72 7.92
N PRO A 30 16.82 8.62 7.39
CA PRO A 30 17.51 9.77 6.82
C PRO A 30 16.65 10.48 5.77
N ALA A 31 16.77 11.81 5.67
CA ALA A 31 16.00 12.58 4.67
C ALA A 31 16.27 12.08 3.24
N GLU A 32 17.48 11.57 2.98
CA GLU A 32 17.89 10.95 1.72
C GLU A 32 17.12 9.67 1.39
N TYR A 33 16.67 8.92 2.40
CA TYR A 33 15.82 7.75 2.22
C TYR A 33 14.45 8.16 1.69
N TRP A 34 13.81 9.16 2.32
CA TRP A 34 12.52 9.69 1.86
C TRP A 34 12.60 10.30 0.47
N ALA A 35 13.70 11.03 0.17
CA ALA A 35 13.93 11.55 -1.16
C ALA A 35 14.08 10.44 -2.21
N SER A 36 14.74 9.33 -1.86
CA SER A 36 14.86 8.15 -2.73
C SER A 36 13.50 7.47 -2.98
N VAL A 37 12.66 7.37 -1.95
CA VAL A 37 11.30 6.82 -2.07
C VAL A 37 10.42 7.71 -2.95
N LEU A 38 10.44 9.03 -2.73
CA LEU A 38 9.62 9.98 -3.51
C LEU A 38 10.07 10.13 -4.97
N LYS A 39 11.36 9.89 -5.27
CA LYS A 39 11.91 9.88 -6.63
C LYS A 39 11.62 8.59 -7.38
N ASP A 40 11.06 7.59 -6.73
CA ASP A 40 10.73 6.33 -7.37
C ASP A 40 9.64 6.56 -8.43
N PRO A 41 9.87 6.21 -9.71
CA PRO A 41 8.86 6.38 -10.76
C PRO A 41 7.58 5.57 -10.49
N ARG A 42 7.59 4.61 -9.56
CA ARG A 42 6.41 3.91 -9.07
C ARG A 42 5.48 4.79 -8.23
N VAL A 43 6.02 5.82 -7.56
CA VAL A 43 5.26 6.78 -6.73
C VAL A 43 4.57 7.84 -7.60
N GLY A 44 5.14 8.18 -8.75
CA GLY A 44 4.69 9.29 -9.60
C GLY A 44 3.72 8.95 -10.74
N THR A 45 3.10 7.76 -10.80
CA THR A 45 2.14 7.49 -11.88
C THR A 45 0.90 8.37 -11.70
N THR A 46 0.80 9.43 -12.51
CA THR A 46 -0.31 10.38 -12.45
C THR A 46 -1.63 9.61 -12.55
N GLU A 47 -2.61 9.93 -11.70
CA GLU A 47 -3.93 9.26 -11.68
C GLU A 47 -4.51 9.12 -13.08
N VAL A 48 -4.37 10.15 -13.92
CA VAL A 48 -4.84 10.18 -15.31
C VAL A 48 -4.20 9.11 -16.18
N GLN A 49 -2.89 8.89 -16.04
CA GLN A 49 -2.17 7.86 -16.80
C GLN A 49 -2.55 6.45 -16.32
N MET A 50 -2.71 6.26 -15.02
CA MET A 50 -3.09 4.96 -14.47
C MET A 50 -4.51 4.54 -14.89
N ARG A 51 -5.44 5.51 -14.97
CA ARG A 51 -6.82 5.28 -15.42
C ARG A 51 -6.90 4.70 -16.83
N GLN A 52 -6.03 5.15 -17.72
CA GLN A 52 -6.03 4.76 -19.13
C GLN A 52 -5.16 3.53 -19.43
N ARG A 53 -4.46 2.97 -18.43
CA ARG A 53 -3.65 1.76 -18.63
C ARG A 53 -4.50 0.52 -18.75
N ARG A 54 -4.02 -0.42 -19.56
CA ARG A 54 -4.56 -1.78 -19.59
C ARG A 54 -4.12 -2.54 -18.36
N LEU A 55 -4.95 -3.48 -17.89
CA LEU A 55 -4.60 -4.30 -16.72
C LEU A 55 -3.25 -5.01 -16.87
N SER A 56 -2.91 -5.49 -18.08
CA SER A 56 -1.62 -6.13 -18.36
C SER A 56 -0.41 -5.20 -18.27
N GLU A 57 -0.60 -3.89 -18.38
CA GLU A 57 0.47 -2.88 -18.34
C GLU A 57 0.73 -2.36 -16.92
N ILE A 58 -0.12 -2.73 -15.96
CA ILE A 58 -0.02 -2.29 -14.58
C ILE A 58 0.84 -3.29 -13.80
N GLN A 59 2.00 -2.82 -13.34
CA GLN A 59 2.94 -3.64 -12.56
C GLN A 59 2.57 -3.78 -11.08
N ARG A 60 1.49 -3.15 -10.63
CA ARG A 60 1.03 -3.22 -9.23
C ARG A 60 0.38 -4.57 -8.97
N HIS A 61 0.59 -5.14 -7.79
CA HIS A 61 -0.05 -6.42 -7.42
C HIS A 61 -1.51 -6.27 -6.99
N VAL A 62 -1.85 -5.12 -6.41
CA VAL A 62 -3.20 -4.78 -5.95
C VAL A 62 -3.60 -3.45 -6.58
N LEU A 63 -4.83 -3.41 -7.10
CA LEU A 63 -5.47 -2.21 -7.62
C LEU A 63 -6.54 -1.77 -6.63
N ARG A 64 -6.57 -0.47 -6.35
CA ARG A 64 -7.51 0.13 -5.40
C ARG A 64 -8.25 1.29 -6.06
N THR A 65 -9.55 1.37 -5.82
CA THR A 65 -10.36 2.54 -6.17
C THR A 65 -11.31 2.86 -5.02
N SER A 66 -11.58 4.13 -4.81
CA SER A 66 -12.54 4.58 -3.80
C SER A 66 -13.66 5.41 -4.43
N CYS A 67 -14.88 5.27 -3.92
CA CYS A 67 -15.99 6.10 -4.36
C CYS A 67 -15.89 7.49 -3.70
N ARG A 68 -15.85 8.56 -4.48
CA ARG A 68 -15.79 9.94 -3.92
C ARG A 68 -17.04 10.34 -3.12
N ARG A 69 -18.18 9.67 -3.33
CA ARG A 69 -19.46 10.00 -2.69
C ARG A 69 -19.58 9.41 -1.29
N CYS A 70 -19.29 8.11 -1.15
CA CYS A 70 -19.47 7.37 0.10
C CYS A 70 -18.15 6.89 0.71
N GLN A 71 -17.01 7.24 0.10
CA GLN A 71 -15.65 6.89 0.51
C GLN A 71 -15.38 5.39 0.60
N ARG A 72 -16.25 4.55 0.01
CA ARG A 72 -16.04 3.11 -0.03
C ARG A 72 -14.83 2.78 -0.91
N THR A 73 -13.86 2.10 -0.34
CA THR A 73 -12.68 1.59 -1.04
C THR A 73 -12.90 0.13 -1.46
N VAL A 74 -12.54 -0.19 -2.69
CA VAL A 74 -12.55 -1.53 -3.25
C VAL A 74 -11.15 -1.87 -3.74
N GLU A 75 -10.70 -3.06 -3.38
CA GLU A 75 -9.42 -3.61 -3.78
C GLU A 75 -9.62 -4.89 -4.58
N ILE A 76 -8.73 -5.11 -5.55
CA ILE A 76 -8.67 -6.33 -6.34
C ILE A 76 -7.22 -6.66 -6.65
N GLN A 77 -6.84 -7.94 -6.57
CA GLN A 77 -5.53 -8.36 -7.08
C GLN A 77 -5.49 -8.17 -8.60
N THR A 78 -4.40 -7.66 -9.13
CA THR A 78 -4.26 -7.42 -10.58
C THR A 78 -4.44 -8.72 -11.37
N ALA A 79 -3.96 -9.85 -10.85
CA ALA A 79 -4.16 -11.16 -11.46
C ALA A 79 -5.65 -11.55 -11.56
N ASP A 80 -6.43 -11.29 -10.51
CA ASP A 80 -7.87 -11.52 -10.51
C ASP A 80 -8.60 -10.56 -11.45
N ALA A 81 -8.21 -9.29 -11.47
CA ALA A 81 -8.76 -8.32 -12.41
C ALA A 81 -8.52 -8.75 -13.86
N VAL A 82 -7.31 -9.21 -14.19
CA VAL A 82 -6.98 -9.74 -15.52
C VAL A 82 -7.80 -10.98 -15.85
N ARG A 83 -7.99 -11.90 -14.89
CA ARG A 83 -8.78 -13.12 -15.07
C ARG A 83 -10.27 -12.84 -15.28
N LEU A 84 -10.84 -11.86 -14.58
CA LEU A 84 -12.27 -11.54 -14.60
C LEU A 84 -12.67 -10.61 -15.76
N TYR A 85 -11.83 -9.62 -16.06
CA TYR A 85 -12.15 -8.56 -17.03
C TYR A 85 -11.32 -8.62 -18.32
N GLY A 86 -10.25 -9.41 -18.34
CA GLY A 86 -9.34 -9.57 -19.47
C GLY A 86 -8.12 -8.64 -19.40
N ALA A 87 -6.99 -9.11 -19.92
CA ALA A 87 -5.70 -8.41 -19.89
C ALA A 87 -5.73 -7.00 -20.53
N ASN A 88 -6.53 -6.84 -21.58
CA ASN A 88 -6.64 -5.58 -22.33
C ASN A 88 -7.69 -4.60 -21.77
N ALA A 89 -8.40 -4.96 -20.70
CA ALA A 89 -9.38 -4.07 -20.09
C ALA A 89 -8.69 -2.82 -19.51
N LEU A 90 -9.35 -1.66 -19.63
CA LEU A 90 -8.84 -0.42 -19.06
C LEU A 90 -9.19 -0.34 -17.58
N TRP A 91 -8.22 0.09 -16.77
CA TRP A 91 -8.43 0.20 -15.32
C TRP A 91 -9.60 1.12 -14.95
N LYS A 92 -9.82 2.23 -15.69
CA LYS A 92 -10.97 3.12 -15.44
C LYS A 92 -12.33 2.39 -15.53
N ASP A 93 -12.49 1.48 -16.49
CA ASP A 93 -13.77 0.81 -16.76
C ASP A 93 -14.00 -0.30 -15.73
N VAL A 94 -12.92 -0.98 -15.35
CA VAL A 94 -12.94 -2.00 -14.28
C VAL A 94 -13.24 -1.34 -12.93
N ALA A 95 -12.56 -0.25 -12.59
CA ALA A 95 -12.78 0.50 -11.36
C ALA A 95 -14.22 1.00 -11.24
N GLN A 96 -14.78 1.54 -12.32
CA GLN A 96 -16.19 1.94 -12.37
C GLN A 96 -17.12 0.76 -12.04
N ARG A 97 -16.96 -0.37 -12.76
CA ARG A 97 -17.77 -1.58 -12.53
C ARG A 97 -17.65 -2.12 -11.11
N LEU A 98 -16.45 -2.08 -10.52
CA LEU A 98 -16.24 -2.50 -9.13
C LEU A 98 -17.04 -1.64 -8.15
N LEU A 99 -17.06 -0.32 -8.36
CA LEU A 99 -17.84 0.59 -7.53
C LEU A 99 -19.34 0.43 -7.76
N ASP A 100 -19.78 0.27 -9.02
CA ASP A 100 -21.21 0.11 -9.35
C ASP A 100 -21.83 -1.12 -8.67
N ASN A 101 -21.03 -2.18 -8.47
CA ASN A 101 -21.45 -3.42 -7.82
C ASN A 101 -21.40 -3.39 -6.28
N THR A 102 -20.70 -2.43 -5.68
CA THR A 102 -20.40 -2.45 -4.24
C THR A 102 -20.80 -1.19 -3.48
N CYS A 103 -21.11 -0.10 -4.19
CA CYS A 103 -21.52 1.16 -3.56
C CYS A 103 -22.93 1.07 -2.97
N GLN A 104 -23.04 1.36 -1.67
CA GLN A 104 -24.29 1.29 -0.90
C GLN A 104 -25.13 2.58 -0.95
N GLN A 105 -24.57 3.69 -1.45
CA GLN A 105 -25.23 5.00 -1.52
C GLN A 105 -25.76 5.31 -2.93
N ARG A 106 -26.24 4.29 -3.66
CA ARG A 106 -26.96 4.50 -4.92
C ARG A 106 -28.35 5.06 -4.61
N THR A 107 -28.44 6.38 -4.49
CA THR A 107 -29.70 7.08 -4.20
C THR A 107 -30.43 7.57 -5.46
N GLY A 108 -29.92 7.30 -6.67
CA GLY A 108 -30.49 7.86 -7.92
C GLY A 108 -30.15 7.10 -9.21
N ARG A 109 -30.58 7.65 -10.35
CA ARG A 109 -30.32 7.11 -11.70
C ARG A 109 -28.83 7.15 -12.03
N HIS A 110 -28.36 6.21 -12.87
CA HIS A 110 -26.94 6.08 -13.24
C HIS A 110 -26.34 7.37 -13.85
N GLU A 111 -27.19 8.16 -14.51
CA GLU A 111 -26.84 9.43 -15.16
C GLU A 111 -26.69 10.59 -14.16
N GLU A 112 -27.31 10.49 -12.99
CA GLU A 112 -27.47 11.58 -12.00
C GLU A 112 -26.63 11.31 -10.73
N ASP A 113 -26.50 10.03 -10.35
CA ASP A 113 -25.87 9.56 -9.11
C ASP A 113 -24.80 8.47 -9.37
N GLY A 114 -23.99 8.68 -10.41
CA GLY A 114 -22.87 7.78 -10.74
C GLY A 114 -21.87 7.64 -9.58
N CYS A 115 -21.32 6.44 -9.40
CA CYS A 115 -20.17 6.26 -8.51
C CYS A 115 -18.95 6.90 -9.16
N TRP A 116 -18.33 7.87 -8.49
CA TRP A 116 -17.16 8.57 -9.04
C TRP A 116 -15.88 7.91 -8.52
N PRO A 117 -15.15 7.13 -9.34
CA PRO A 117 -13.92 6.50 -8.91
C PRO A 117 -12.82 7.54 -8.67
N ALA A 118 -12.33 7.58 -7.45
CA ALA A 118 -11.01 8.08 -7.10
C ALA A 118 -9.99 6.95 -7.27
N PHE A 119 -8.86 7.29 -7.86
CA PHE A 119 -7.77 6.37 -8.14
C PHE A 119 -6.68 6.72 -7.14
N GLU A 120 -6.57 5.95 -6.06
CA GLU A 120 -5.56 6.25 -5.04
C GLU A 120 -4.16 6.06 -5.62
N THR A 121 -3.37 7.13 -5.59
CA THR A 121 -1.92 7.05 -5.64
C THR A 121 -1.41 6.71 -4.24
N PRO A 122 -0.48 5.74 -4.10
CA PRO A 122 0.18 5.50 -2.82
C PRO A 122 0.97 6.73 -2.37
#